data_AF-A0A7V8FD74-F1
#
_entry.id   AF-A0A7V8FD74-F1
#
_cell.length_a   1.000
_cell.length_b   1.000
_cell.length_c   1.000
_cell.angle_alpha   90.00
_cell.angle_beta   90.00
_cell.angle_gamma   90.00
#
_symmetry.space_group_name_H-M   'P 1'
#
loop_
_entity.id
_entity.type
_entity.pdbx_description
1 polymer ?
#
loop_
_entity_poly.entity_id
_entity_poly.type
_entity_poly.pdbx_seq_one_letter_code
_entity_poly.pdbx_strand_id
1 'polypeptide(L)'
;MVETTAFLFVGMAEMERGVESTLPGRLYPVDIARSTLPLLSCGHDCRSSYSRPMTTTAPADLPTILHTLRSAWQAQRPSLDQREADLRRIREALKPRLDEMAQAIAEDFGHRSHDESRIADGMSVLSAIDHLRRHLRRWSKPRRASAGWKL
;
A
#
# COMPACT_ATOMS: atom_id res chain seq x y z
N MET A 1 30.42 6.84 0.41
CA MET A 1 29.36 6.97 1.43
C MET A 1 28.80 8.40 1.42
N VAL A 2 28.10 8.80 0.34
CA VAL A 2 27.45 10.14 0.23
C VAL A 2 26.11 10.10 -0.54
N GLU A 3 25.58 8.92 -0.89
CA GLU A 3 24.33 8.83 -1.68
C GLU A 3 23.04 8.74 -0.84
N THR A 4 23.10 8.44 0.46
CA THR A 4 21.88 8.26 1.27
C THR A 4 21.19 9.58 1.60
N THR A 5 21.93 10.69 1.74
CA THR A 5 21.36 11.99 2.13
C THR A 5 20.64 12.70 0.97
N ALA A 6 20.97 12.36 -0.28
CA ALA A 6 20.32 12.94 -1.46
C ALA A 6 18.86 12.49 -1.64
N PHE A 7 18.50 11.28 -1.17
CA PHE A 7 17.11 10.79 -1.22
C PHE A 7 16.17 11.49 -0.24
N LEU A 8 16.69 11.99 0.89
CA LEU A 8 15.88 12.69 1.88
C LEU A 8 15.47 14.11 1.42
N PHE A 9 16.25 14.75 0.54
CA PHE A 9 15.95 16.12 0.11
C PHE A 9 15.00 16.20 -1.09
N VAL A 10 15.06 15.24 -2.02
CA VAL A 10 14.14 15.19 -3.18
C VAL A 10 12.70 14.88 -2.75
N GLY A 11 12.52 14.07 -1.69
CA GLY A 11 11.20 13.70 -1.17
C GLY A 11 10.42 14.85 -0.51
N MET A 12 11.10 15.87 0.01
CA MET A 12 10.48 17.04 0.62
C MET A 12 9.98 18.07 -0.41
N ALA A 13 10.60 18.14 -1.60
CA ALA A 13 10.33 19.17 -2.60
C ALA A 13 9.14 18.85 -3.54
N GLU A 14 8.62 17.63 -3.52
CA GLU A 14 7.59 17.17 -4.46
C GLU A 14 6.19 17.03 -3.82
N MET A 15 5.96 17.82 -2.76
CA MET A 15 4.72 17.86 -1.99
C MET A 15 3.71 18.91 -2.49
N GLU A 16 4.10 19.81 -3.40
CA GLU A 16 3.32 21.03 -3.70
C GLU A 16 2.74 21.13 -5.13
N ARG A 17 2.75 20.07 -5.96
CA ARG A 17 2.12 20.15 -7.30
C ARG A 17 0.97 19.16 -7.46
N GLY A 18 -0.23 19.75 -7.43
CA GLY A 18 -1.51 19.10 -7.65
C GLY A 18 -1.59 18.34 -8.96
N VAL A 19 -2.31 17.23 -8.91
CA VAL A 19 -2.78 16.51 -10.08
C VAL A 19 -4.24 16.16 -9.83
N GLU A 20 -5.09 17.07 -10.30
CA GLU A 20 -6.45 16.76 -10.67
C GLU A 20 -6.40 15.92 -11.95
N SER A 21 -6.80 14.65 -11.89
CA SER A 21 -7.10 13.89 -13.10
C SER A 21 -8.15 12.82 -12.81
N THR A 22 -9.30 13.00 -13.47
CA THR A 22 -10.40 12.06 -13.62
C THR A 22 -9.93 10.82 -14.38
N LEU A 23 -10.09 9.62 -13.81
CA LEU A 23 -10.01 8.35 -14.55
C LEU A 23 -11.26 7.50 -14.32
N PRO A 24 -11.83 6.89 -15.38
CA PRO A 24 -13.04 6.08 -15.29
C PRO A 24 -12.79 4.74 -14.61
N GLY A 25 -13.71 4.38 -13.73
CA GLY A 25 -13.65 3.19 -12.88
C GLY A 25 -13.65 1.87 -13.63
N ARG A 26 -12.71 0.99 -13.27
CA ARG A 26 -12.95 -0.45 -13.21
C ARG A 26 -12.68 -0.92 -11.78
N LEU A 27 -13.75 -1.41 -11.17
CA LEU A 27 -13.81 -1.95 -9.82
C LEU A 27 -12.96 -3.23 -9.76
N TYR A 28 -11.97 -3.24 -8.86
CA TYR A 28 -11.77 -4.45 -8.06
C TYR A 28 -12.80 -4.42 -6.93
N PRO A 29 -13.19 -5.57 -6.36
CA PRO A 29 -14.03 -5.63 -5.18
C PRO A 29 -13.16 -5.46 -3.92
N VAL A 30 -12.70 -4.25 -3.66
CA VAL A 30 -12.43 -3.80 -2.30
C VAL A 30 -13.10 -2.44 -2.20
N ASP A 31 -14.38 -2.49 -1.86
CA ASP A 31 -15.19 -1.34 -1.46
C ASP A 31 -14.53 -0.68 -0.26
N ILE A 32 -13.66 0.29 -0.53
CA ILE A 32 -13.29 1.29 0.46
C ILE A 32 -14.43 2.30 0.43
N ALA A 33 -15.55 1.91 1.05
CA ALA A 33 -16.74 2.74 1.17
C ALA A 33 -16.35 4.11 1.74
N ARG A 34 -16.52 5.16 0.93
CA ARG A 34 -16.62 6.55 1.39
C ARG A 34 -17.91 6.65 2.21
N SER A 35 -17.81 6.47 3.52
CA SER A 35 -18.90 6.77 4.45
C SER A 35 -18.65 8.15 5.04
N THR A 36 -19.28 9.17 4.45
CA THR A 36 -19.38 10.50 5.04
C THR A 36 -20.44 10.44 6.14
N LEU A 37 -20.03 10.45 7.41
CA LEU A 37 -20.94 10.62 8.54
C LEU A 37 -20.70 11.97 9.23
N PRO A 38 -21.77 12.60 9.75
CA PRO A 38 -21.72 13.99 10.20
C PRO A 38 -21.03 14.12 11.55
N LEU A 39 -20.29 15.22 11.71
CA LEU A 39 -19.59 15.59 12.93
C LEU A 39 -20.60 15.98 14.01
N LEU A 40 -20.90 15.06 14.93
CA LEU A 40 -21.50 15.36 16.21
C LEU A 40 -20.40 15.50 17.26
N SER A 41 -20.29 16.72 17.78
CA SER A 41 -19.47 17.09 18.93
C SER A 41 -20.13 16.61 20.23
N CYS A 42 -19.31 16.04 21.12
CA CYS A 42 -19.23 16.34 22.57
C CYS A 42 -18.93 15.08 23.39
N GLY A 43 -18.01 15.21 24.36
CA GLY A 43 -17.91 14.31 25.52
C GLY A 43 -16.57 13.59 25.64
N HIS A 44 -15.90 13.80 26.77
CA HIS A 44 -14.64 13.18 27.16
C HIS A 44 -14.79 11.66 27.34
N ASP A 45 -14.53 10.91 26.28
CA ASP A 45 -14.24 9.48 26.29
C ASP A 45 -13.15 9.21 25.23
N CYS A 46 -11.89 9.15 25.67
CA CYS A 46 -10.76 8.80 24.81
C CYS A 46 -10.73 7.27 24.60
N ARG A 47 -11.72 6.73 23.88
CA ARG A 47 -11.69 5.36 23.38
C ARG A 47 -11.65 5.41 21.85
N SER A 48 -10.48 5.02 21.33
CA SER A 48 -10.09 4.86 19.92
C SER A 48 -11.24 4.98 18.91
N SER A 49 -11.21 6.07 18.14
CA SER A 49 -12.11 6.35 17.02
C SER A 49 -11.97 5.36 15.85
N TYR A 50 -11.06 4.39 15.94
CA TYR A 50 -10.79 3.37 14.92
C TYR A 50 -11.31 1.98 15.29
N SER A 51 -12.40 1.86 16.06
CA SER A 51 -13.13 0.59 16.18
C SER A 51 -13.89 0.26 14.88
N ARG A 52 -13.18 0.12 13.75
CA ARG A 52 -13.68 -0.73 12.67
C ARG A 52 -13.81 -2.13 13.28
N PRO A 53 -14.94 -2.83 13.14
CA PRO A 53 -14.98 -4.24 13.48
C PRO A 53 -13.88 -4.91 12.66
N MET A 54 -12.82 -5.38 13.32
CA MET A 54 -11.85 -6.24 12.67
C MET A 54 -12.64 -7.46 12.22
N THR A 55 -12.73 -7.68 10.90
CA THR A 55 -13.34 -8.90 10.37
C THR A 55 -12.46 -10.07 10.81
N THR A 56 -12.84 -10.74 11.90
CA THR A 56 -12.16 -11.95 12.36
C THR A 56 -12.47 -13.07 11.36
N THR A 57 -11.52 -13.35 10.47
CA THR A 57 -11.58 -14.52 9.60
C THR A 57 -11.39 -15.78 10.45
N ALA A 58 -12.33 -16.73 10.40
CA ALA A 58 -12.19 -17.97 11.13
C ALA A 58 -11.11 -18.86 10.46
N PRO A 59 -10.33 -19.64 11.24
CA PRO A 59 -9.31 -20.53 10.65
C PRO A 59 -9.86 -21.53 9.63
N ALA A 60 -11.13 -21.94 9.80
CA ALA A 60 -11.83 -22.83 8.88
C ALA A 60 -12.05 -22.22 7.48
N ASP A 61 -12.07 -20.90 7.35
CA ASP A 61 -12.33 -20.20 6.08
C ASP A 61 -11.05 -20.01 5.25
N LEU A 62 -9.87 -20.12 5.87
CA LEU A 62 -8.58 -19.88 5.22
C LEU A 62 -8.33 -20.74 3.96
N PRO A 63 -8.64 -22.06 3.94
CA PRO A 63 -8.46 -22.87 2.74
C PRO A 63 -9.30 -22.37 1.56
N THR A 64 -10.54 -21.96 1.84
CA THR A 64 -11.48 -21.43 0.85
C THR A 64 -11.00 -20.10 0.28
N ILE A 65 -10.54 -19.19 1.15
CA ILE A 65 -9.96 -17.90 0.73
C ILE A 65 -8.72 -18.12 -0.15
N LEU A 66 -7.80 -18.98 0.28
CA LEU A 66 -6.59 -19.30 -0.48
C LEU A 66 -6.92 -19.90 -1.84
N HIS A 67 -7.87 -20.85 -1.89
CA HIS A 67 -8.31 -21.46 -3.13
C HIS A 67 -8.88 -20.40 -4.08
N THR A 68 -9.72 -19.49 -3.57
CA THR A 68 -10.31 -18.39 -4.35
C THR A 68 -9.23 -17.49 -4.95
N LEU A 69 -8.28 -17.02 -4.13
CA LEU A 69 -7.19 -16.14 -4.58
C LEU A 69 -6.30 -16.83 -5.63
N ARG A 70 -5.99 -18.12 -5.42
CA ARG A 70 -5.17 -18.89 -6.35
C ARG A 70 -5.88 -19.11 -7.68
N SER A 71 -7.15 -19.50 -7.65
CA SER A 71 -7.96 -19.72 -8.85
C SER A 71 -8.10 -18.43 -9.65
N ALA A 72 -8.36 -17.29 -8.99
CA ALA A 72 -8.43 -15.98 -9.65
C ALA A 72 -7.10 -15.60 -10.32
N TRP A 73 -5.97 -15.77 -9.63
CA TRP A 73 -4.65 -15.45 -10.18
C TRP A 73 -4.25 -16.36 -11.35
N GLN A 74 -4.59 -17.66 -11.27
CA GLN A 74 -4.32 -18.61 -12.34
C GLN A 74 -5.16 -18.33 -13.58
N ALA A 75 -6.44 -17.99 -13.40
CA ALA A 75 -7.35 -17.67 -14.48
C ALA A 75 -6.95 -16.37 -15.21
N GLN A 76 -6.45 -15.38 -14.47
CA GLN A 76 -6.02 -14.11 -15.05
C GLN A 76 -4.71 -13.62 -14.42
N ARG A 77 -3.59 -14.06 -15.01
CA ARG A 77 -2.27 -13.60 -14.57
C ARG A 77 -2.08 -12.13 -14.95
N PRO A 78 -1.67 -11.26 -14.01
CA PRO A 78 -1.57 -9.83 -14.27
C PRO A 78 -0.47 -9.55 -15.29
N SER A 79 -0.84 -8.81 -16.33
CA SER A 79 0.06 -8.27 -17.35
C SER A 79 1.02 -7.24 -16.75
N LEU A 80 2.04 -6.87 -17.52
CA LEU A 80 2.98 -5.82 -17.11
C LEU A 80 2.26 -4.49 -16.83
N ASP A 81 1.32 -4.11 -17.70
CA ASP A 81 0.57 -2.85 -17.56
C ASP A 81 -0.39 -2.89 -16.36
N GLN A 82 -1.00 -4.05 -16.08
CA GLN A 82 -1.82 -4.22 -14.88
C GLN A 82 -0.98 -4.04 -13.61
N ARG A 83 0.20 -4.66 -13.54
CA ARG A 83 1.11 -4.51 -12.39
C ARG A 83 1.55 -3.06 -12.20
N GLU A 84 1.84 -2.34 -13.30
CA GLU A 84 2.21 -0.93 -13.24
C GLU A 84 1.04 -0.06 -12.72
N ALA A 85 -0.18 -0.32 -13.19
CA ALA A 85 -1.39 0.34 -12.71
C ALA A 85 -1.68 0.05 -11.24
N ASP A 86 -1.52 -1.20 -10.80
CA ASP A 86 -1.72 -1.61 -9.41
C ASP A 86 -0.72 -0.91 -8.48
N LEU A 87 0.56 -0.88 -8.83
CA LEU A 87 1.60 -0.17 -8.05
C LEU A 87 1.30 1.33 -7.94
N ARG A 88 0.85 1.96 -9.03
CA ARG A 88 0.43 3.37 -9.01
C ARG A 88 -0.76 3.56 -8.05
N ARG A 89 -1.76 2.69 -8.13
CA ARG A 89 -2.96 2.79 -7.29
C ARG A 89 -2.67 2.57 -5.81
N ILE A 90 -1.78 1.63 -5.47
CA ILE A 90 -1.33 1.42 -4.09
C ILE A 90 -0.63 2.69 -3.57
N ARG A 91 0.25 3.28 -4.38
CA ARG A 91 0.92 4.53 -4.02
C ARG A 91 -0.07 5.66 -3.76
N GLU A 92 -1.02 5.86 -4.68
CA GLU A 92 -2.06 6.90 -4.59
C GLU A 92 -2.99 6.69 -3.39
N ALA A 93 -3.25 5.44 -3.01
CA ALA A 93 -4.06 5.10 -1.84
C ALA A 93 -3.30 5.25 -0.52
N LEU A 94 -1.99 5.02 -0.50
CA LEU A 94 -1.17 5.06 0.72
C LEU A 94 -0.70 6.46 1.07
N LYS A 95 -0.21 7.24 0.08
CA LYS A 95 0.36 8.59 0.31
C LYS A 95 -0.52 9.51 1.16
N PRO A 96 -1.84 9.66 0.91
CA PRO A 96 -2.68 10.54 1.73
C PRO A 96 -3.02 9.96 3.12
N ARG A 97 -2.69 8.70 3.40
CA ARG A 97 -3.00 8.01 4.67
C ARG A 97 -1.78 7.78 5.56
N LEU A 98 -0.64 8.40 5.26
CA LEU A 98 0.58 8.20 6.06
C LEU A 98 0.40 8.65 7.51
N ASP A 99 -0.35 9.73 7.75
CA ASP A 99 -0.64 10.21 9.10
C ASP A 99 -1.57 9.26 9.85
N GLU A 100 -2.62 8.76 9.19
CA GLU A 100 -3.54 7.76 9.74
C GLU A 100 -2.80 6.47 10.10
N MET A 101 -1.88 6.03 9.23
CA MET A 101 -1.01 4.88 9.50
C MET A 101 -0.08 5.12 10.69
N ALA A 102 0.58 6.27 10.76
CA ALA A 102 1.46 6.60 11.88
C ALA A 102 0.70 6.68 13.21
N GLN A 103 -0.54 7.18 13.19
CA GLN A 103 -1.43 7.18 14.35
C GLN A 103 -1.78 5.77 14.80
N ALA A 104 -2.19 4.89 13.89
CA ALA A 104 -2.50 3.50 14.21
C ALA A 104 -1.28 2.76 14.80
N ILE A 105 -0.09 2.96 14.23
CA ILE A 105 1.17 2.39 14.75
C ILE A 105 1.46 2.91 16.16
N ALA A 106 1.28 4.21 16.42
CA ALA A 106 1.49 4.76 17.75
C ALA A 106 0.54 4.15 18.80
N GLU A 107 -0.72 3.90 18.41
CA GLU A 107 -1.73 3.23 19.25
C GLU A 107 -1.36 1.77 19.55
N ASP A 108 -0.89 1.03 18.54
CA ASP A 108 -0.53 -0.39 18.67
C ASP A 108 0.75 -0.62 19.50
N PHE A 109 1.74 0.28 19.36
CA PHE A 109 3.09 0.10 19.91
C PHE A 109 3.43 1.04 21.07
N GLY A 110 2.44 1.70 21.67
CA GLY A 110 2.62 2.44 22.92
C GLY A 110 3.40 3.75 22.78
N HIS A 111 3.03 4.58 21.78
CA HIS A 111 3.55 5.93 21.49
C HIS A 111 4.89 5.99 20.73
N ARG A 112 5.06 5.16 19.69
CA ARG A 112 6.12 5.37 18.72
C ARG A 112 5.99 6.76 18.07
N SER A 113 7.12 7.42 17.80
CA SER A 113 7.13 8.72 17.13
C SER A 113 6.41 8.64 15.77
N HIS A 114 5.50 9.60 15.52
CA HIS A 114 4.81 9.69 14.25
C HIS A 114 5.78 9.95 13.09
N ASP A 115 6.78 10.81 13.28
CA ASP A 115 7.76 11.12 12.24
C ASP A 115 8.63 9.92 11.93
N GLU A 116 9.02 9.17 12.97
CA GLU A 116 9.75 7.91 12.77
C GLU A 116 8.90 6.91 11.98
N SER A 117 7.61 6.78 12.29
CA SER A 117 6.70 5.86 11.59
C SER A 117 6.43 6.30 10.15
N ARG A 118 6.28 7.60 9.91
CA ARG A 118 6.18 8.16 8.55
C ARG A 118 7.41 7.84 7.74
N ILE A 119 8.61 8.07 8.27
CA ILE A 119 9.86 7.89 7.54
C ILE A 119 10.15 6.40 7.34
N ALA A 120 10.18 5.63 8.43
CA ALA A 120 10.65 4.25 8.43
C ALA A 120 9.69 3.30 7.73
N ASP A 121 8.38 3.47 7.91
CA ASP A 121 7.38 2.56 7.32
C ASP A 121 6.76 3.16 6.08
N GLY A 122 6.24 4.38 6.17
CA GLY A 122 5.48 5.02 5.11
C GLY A 122 6.33 5.37 3.89
N MET A 123 7.31 6.23 4.09
CA MET A 123 8.18 6.73 3.04
C MET A 123 9.07 5.64 2.46
N SER A 124 9.52 4.69 3.28
CA SER A 124 10.22 3.49 2.80
C SER A 124 9.37 2.68 1.82
N VAL A 125 8.10 2.43 2.12
CA VAL A 125 7.19 1.71 1.22
C VAL A 125 6.92 2.52 -0.05
N LEU A 126 6.67 3.83 0.07
CA LEU A 126 6.49 4.70 -1.10
C LEU A 126 7.73 4.70 -2.02
N SER A 127 8.92 4.78 -1.43
CA SER A 127 10.20 4.73 -2.16
C SER A 127 10.40 3.37 -2.84
N ALA A 128 10.08 2.27 -2.14
CA ALA A 128 10.10 0.92 -2.71
C ALA A 128 9.16 0.81 -3.91
N ILE A 129 7.93 1.31 -3.82
CA ILE A 129 6.97 1.31 -4.94
C ILE A 129 7.54 2.09 -6.14
N ASP A 130 8.13 3.27 -5.92
CA ASP A 130 8.72 4.04 -7.01
C ASP A 130 9.92 3.32 -7.65
N HIS A 131 10.74 2.67 -6.83
CA HIS A 131 11.86 1.86 -7.31
C HIS A 131 11.37 0.66 -8.14
N LEU A 132 10.34 -0.05 -7.68
CA LEU A 132 9.69 -1.13 -8.42
C LEU A 132 9.20 -0.62 -9.77
N ARG A 133 8.46 0.49 -9.81
CA ARG A 133 7.91 1.06 -11.04
C ARG A 133 9.00 1.39 -12.06
N ARG A 134 10.14 1.98 -11.62
CA ARG A 134 11.28 2.29 -12.50
C ARG A 134 11.93 1.05 -13.13
N HIS A 135 11.90 -0.10 -12.44
CA HIS A 135 12.61 -1.30 -12.88
C HIS A 135 11.70 -2.44 -13.36
N LEU A 136 10.38 -2.30 -13.21
CA LEU A 136 9.40 -3.37 -13.44
C LEU A 136 9.52 -4.00 -14.82
N ARG A 137 9.70 -3.19 -15.88
CA ARG A 137 9.84 -3.68 -17.26
C ARG A 137 11.09 -4.54 -17.44
N ARG A 138 12.22 -4.10 -16.88
CA ARG A 138 13.49 -4.83 -16.95
C ARG A 138 13.41 -6.14 -16.19
N TRP A 139 12.82 -6.13 -15.00
CA TRP A 139 12.72 -7.31 -14.14
C TRP A 139 11.68 -8.33 -14.61
N SER A 140 10.65 -7.88 -15.32
CA SER A 140 9.60 -8.77 -15.87
C SER A 140 10.02 -9.44 -17.19
N LYS A 141 11.17 -9.08 -17.77
CA LYS A 141 11.63 -9.65 -19.04
C LYS A 141 12.00 -11.13 -18.85
N PRO A 142 11.45 -12.07 -19.66
CA PRO A 142 11.84 -13.47 -19.62
C PRO A 142 13.34 -13.62 -19.85
N ARG A 143 14.01 -14.44 -19.03
CA ARG A 143 15.43 -14.74 -19.16
C ARG A 143 15.59 -16.23 -19.40
N ARG A 144 16.38 -16.61 -20.41
CA ARG A 144 16.74 -18.01 -20.64
C ARG A 144 17.63 -18.47 -19.49
N ALA A 145 17.18 -19.48 -18.75
CA ALA A 145 17.98 -20.17 -17.76
C ALA A 145 18.27 -21.58 -18.30
N SER A 146 19.54 -21.97 -18.36
CA SER A 146 19.88 -23.38 -18.63
C SER A 146 19.44 -24.20 -17.42
N ALA A 147 18.71 -25.29 -17.65
CA ALA A 147 18.50 -26.30 -16.61
C ALA A 147 19.89 -26.75 -16.15
N GLY A 148 20.27 -26.42 -14.92
CA GLY A 148 21.53 -26.88 -14.35
C GLY A 148 21.44 -28.38 -14.09
N TRP A 149 21.58 -29.19 -15.15
CA TRP A 149 21.53 -30.65 -15.09
C TRP A 149 22.83 -31.27 -14.55
N LYS A 150 23.71 -30.44 -13.98
CA LYS A 150 24.78 -30.88 -13.08
C LYS A 150 24.30 -30.72 -11.64
N LEU A 151 23.54 -31.71 -11.16
CA LEU A 151 23.39 -32.08 -9.76
C LEU A 151 23.58 -33.59 -9.67
#